data_AF-A0A523WD99-F1
#
_entry.id   AF-A0A523WD99-F1
#
_cell.length_a   1.000
_cell.length_b   1.000
_cell.length_c   1.000
_cell.angle_alpha   90.00
_cell.angle_beta   90.00
_cell.angle_gamma   90.00
#
_symmetry.space_group_name_H-M   'P 1'
#
loop_
_entity.id
_entity.type
_entity.pdbx_description
1 polymer ?
#
loop_
_entity_poly.entity_id
_entity_poly.type
_entity_poly.pdbx_seq_one_letter_code
_entity_poly.pdbx_strand_id
1 'polypeptide(L)'
;MKTKTIGILGGMGPHATVDLFRKIIEATPAQRDQEHLRILVNNNPGIPDRTQAILGKGKSPLPMMIETAKNLEKAGADFIVIPCNTAHFWLS
;
A
#
# COMPACT_ATOMS: atom_id res chain seq x y z
N MET A 1 2.27 21.25 13.61
CA MET A 1 2.94 19.96 13.28
C MET A 1 2.88 19.76 11.77
N LYS A 2 3.92 19.18 11.16
CA LYS A 2 3.91 18.85 9.73
C LYS A 2 3.03 17.63 9.50
N THR A 3 2.05 17.71 8.60
CA THR A 3 1.22 16.56 8.20
C THR A 3 2.07 15.50 7.53
N LYS A 4 1.93 14.25 7.94
CA LYS A 4 2.65 13.10 7.36
C LYS A 4 1.95 12.62 6.08
N THR A 5 2.73 12.26 5.07
CA THR A 5 2.23 11.71 3.79
C THR A 5 2.10 10.19 3.89
N ILE A 6 0.93 9.65 3.56
CA ILE A 6 0.67 8.21 3.57
C ILE A 6 1.12 7.60 2.24
N GLY A 7 1.85 6.50 2.26
CA GLY A 7 2.07 5.63 1.11
C GLY A 7 1.22 4.37 1.19
N ILE A 8 0.40 4.08 0.18
CA ILE A 8 -0.32 2.81 0.06
C ILE A 8 0.44 1.91 -0.93
N LEU A 9 1.08 0.86 -0.40
CA LEU A 9 1.68 -0.21 -1.19
C LEU A 9 0.56 -1.21 -1.53
N GLY A 10 -0.11 -0.96 -2.65
CA GLY A 10 -1.29 -1.69 -3.09
C GLY A 10 -1.03 -2.65 -4.25
N GLY A 11 -2.12 -3.14 -4.84
CA GLY A 11 -2.12 -4.07 -5.97
C GLY A 11 -2.34 -5.53 -5.58
N MET A 12 -2.57 -5.80 -4.29
CA MET A 12 -2.62 -7.16 -3.73
C MET A 12 -3.94 -7.50 -3.02
N GLY A 13 -5.14 -7.25 -3.58
CA GLY A 13 -5.44 -6.89 -4.97
C GLY A 13 -5.86 -5.43 -5.19
N PRO A 14 -6.05 -5.00 -6.46
CA PRO A 14 -6.42 -3.61 -6.78
C PRO A 14 -7.69 -3.10 -6.09
N HIS A 15 -8.72 -3.94 -5.99
CA HIS A 15 -9.97 -3.56 -5.31
C HIS A 15 -9.75 -3.29 -3.82
N ALA A 16 -8.89 -4.05 -3.14
CA ALA A 16 -8.54 -3.81 -1.75
C ALA A 16 -7.76 -2.48 -1.58
N THR A 17 -6.93 -2.13 -2.56
CA THR A 17 -6.25 -0.81 -2.60
C THR A 17 -7.27 0.33 -2.65
N VAL A 18 -8.24 0.24 -3.57
CA VAL A 18 -9.29 1.27 -3.73
C VAL A 18 -10.15 1.35 -2.47
N ASP A 19 -10.53 0.21 -1.90
CA ASP A 19 -11.34 0.19 -0.67
C ASP A 19 -10.61 0.79 0.52
N LEU A 20 -9.31 0.52 0.70
CA LEU A 20 -8.51 1.19 1.74
C LEU A 20 -8.45 2.70 1.51
N PHE A 21 -8.20 3.14 0.28
CA PHE A 21 -8.14 4.57 -0.05
C PHE A 21 -9.46 5.27 0.26
N ARG A 22 -10.59 4.67 -0.16
CA ARG A 22 -11.94 5.14 0.16
C ARG A 22 -12.17 5.24 1.66
N LYS A 23 -11.83 4.20 2.43
CA LYS A 23 -11.98 4.18 3.89
C LYS A 23 -11.17 5.26 4.58
N ILE A 24 -9.97 5.56 4.10
CA ILE A 24 -9.17 6.67 4.65
C ILE A 24 -9.87 8.01 4.39
N ILE A 25 -10.41 8.23 3.19
CA ILE A 25 -11.16 9.45 2.87
C ILE A 25 -12.39 9.57 3.79
N GLU A 26 -13.21 8.52 3.88
CA GLU A 26 -14.45 8.50 4.69
C GLU A 26 -14.17 8.67 6.19
N ALA A 27 -13.04 8.16 6.69
CA ALA A 27 -12.65 8.29 8.09
C ALA A 27 -11.90 9.59 8.41
N THR A 28 -11.55 10.40 7.41
CA THR A 28 -10.86 11.68 7.62
C THR A 28 -11.89 12.77 7.90
N PRO A 29 -11.88 13.40 9.10
CA PRO A 29 -12.77 14.52 9.39
C PRO A 29 -12.30 15.77 8.63
N ALA A 30 -12.88 15.99 7.45
CA ALA A 30 -12.59 17.13 6.58
C ALA A 30 -13.90 17.79 6.14
N GLN A 31 -13.92 19.13 6.11
CA GLN A 31 -15.07 19.92 5.63
C GLN A 31 -14.86 20.43 4.20
N ARG A 32 -13.64 20.32 3.68
CA ARG A 32 -13.23 20.70 2.32
C ARG A 32 -12.03 19.87 1.87
N ASP A 33 -11.81 19.82 0.56
CA ASP A 33 -10.78 18.98 -0.06
C ASP A 33 -9.37 19.17 0.52
N GLN A 34 -8.97 20.41 0.83
CA GLN A 34 -7.62 20.73 1.31
C GLN A 34 -7.34 20.23 2.74
N GLU A 35 -8.37 19.76 3.45
CA GLU A 35 -8.23 19.20 4.80
C GLU A 35 -8.00 17.68 4.77
N HIS A 36 -8.14 17.04 3.61
CA HIS A 36 -7.81 15.63 3.47
C HIS A 36 -6.30 15.35 3.57
N LEU A 37 -5.98 14.12 3.94
CA LEU A 37 -4.60 13.65 4.05
C LEU A 37 -3.97 13.52 2.66
N ARG A 38 -2.68 13.89 2.53
CA ARG A 38 -1.91 13.60 1.33
C ARG A 38 -1.59 12.11 1.27
N ILE A 39 -2.01 11.45 0.20
CA ILE A 39 -1.88 10.01 0.01
C ILE A 39 -1.23 9.73 -1.35
N LEU A 40 -0.20 8.89 -1.33
CA LEU A 40 0.44 8.33 -2.53
C LEU A 40 0.02 6.87 -2.64
N VAL A 41 -0.53 6.47 -3.79
CA VAL A 41 -0.94 5.09 -4.02
C VAL A 41 -0.06 4.49 -5.10
N ASN A 42 0.64 3.42 -4.78
CA ASN A 42 1.30 2.58 -5.76
C ASN A 42 0.52 1.26 -5.88
N ASN A 43 -0.39 1.21 -6.85
CA ASN A 43 -1.17 0.03 -7.15
C ASN A 43 -0.42 -0.85 -8.15
N ASN A 44 0.36 -1.82 -7.63
CA ASN A 44 1.18 -2.71 -8.45
C ASN A 44 0.61 -4.15 -8.47
N PRO A 45 -0.33 -4.48 -9.37
CA PRO A 45 -0.87 -5.83 -9.51
C PRO A 45 0.13 -6.82 -10.14
N GLY A 46 1.30 -6.35 -10.59
CA GLY A 46 2.38 -7.22 -11.07
C GLY A 46 3.06 -8.01 -9.95
N ILE A 47 2.85 -7.64 -8.68
CA ILE A 47 3.37 -8.37 -7.52
C ILE A 47 2.83 -9.82 -7.54
N PRO A 48 3.70 -10.84 -7.52
CA PRO A 48 3.34 -12.25 -7.56
C PRO A 48 2.30 -12.65 -6.52
N ASP A 49 1.61 -13.76 -6.77
CA ASP A 49 0.63 -14.30 -5.84
C ASP A 49 1.27 -14.71 -4.51
N ARG A 50 0.77 -14.13 -3.41
CA ARG A 50 1.33 -14.32 -2.07
C ARG A 50 1.09 -15.74 -1.57
N THR A 51 -0.09 -16.30 -1.82
CA THR A 51 -0.46 -17.64 -1.35
C THR A 51 0.38 -18.71 -2.04
N GLN A 52 0.57 -18.62 -3.36
CA GLN A 52 1.44 -19.55 -4.10
C GLN A 52 2.89 -19.47 -3.63
N ALA A 53 3.39 -18.25 -3.35
CA ALA A 53 4.74 -18.08 -2.82
C ALA A 53 4.91 -18.71 -1.43
N ILE A 54 3.96 -18.48 -0.51
CA ILE A 54 3.96 -19.09 0.84
C ILE A 54 3.93 -20.62 0.76
N LEU A 55 3.17 -21.17 -0.20
CA LEU A 55 3.07 -22.62 -0.43
C LEU A 55 4.27 -23.20 -1.21
N GLY A 56 5.29 -22.40 -1.55
CA GLY A 56 6.47 -22.85 -2.29
C GLY A 56 6.23 -23.18 -3.77
N LYS A 57 5.09 -22.75 -4.32
CA LYS A 57 4.64 -23.04 -5.70
C LYS A 57 4.77 -21.85 -6.65
N GLY A 58 5.15 -20.69 -6.13
CA GLY A 58 5.18 -19.43 -6.86
C GLY A 58 6.45 -18.62 -6.61
N LYS A 59 6.63 -17.57 -7.42
CA LYS A 59 7.71 -16.60 -7.26
C LYS A 59 7.49 -15.78 -5.98
N SER A 60 8.56 -15.48 -5.26
CA SER A 60 8.49 -14.59 -4.09
C SER A 60 8.00 -13.19 -4.50
N PRO A 61 7.02 -12.61 -3.79
CA PRO A 61 6.57 -11.23 -4.04
C PRO A 61 7.50 -10.18 -3.44
N LEU A 62 8.39 -10.58 -2.52
CA LEU A 62 9.22 -9.68 -1.72
C LEU A 62 10.06 -8.70 -2.56
N PRO A 63 10.75 -9.09 -3.64
CA PRO A 63 11.55 -8.14 -4.41
C PRO A 63 10.72 -6.98 -4.98
N MET A 64 9.54 -7.28 -5.55
CA MET A 64 8.65 -6.25 -6.07
C MET A 64 7.97 -5.44 -4.96
N MET A 65 7.68 -6.05 -3.80
CA MET A 65 7.18 -5.30 -2.65
C MET A 65 8.22 -4.27 -2.17
N ILE A 66 9.50 -4.66 -2.05
CA ILE A 66 10.60 -3.75 -1.67
C ILE A 66 10.74 -2.61 -2.69
N GLU A 67 10.74 -2.93 -3.98
CA GLU A 67 10.83 -1.92 -5.03
C GLU A 67 9.64 -0.94 -4.98
N THR A 68 8.42 -1.46 -4.83
CA THR A 68 7.19 -0.66 -4.71
C THR A 68 7.24 0.24 -3.48
N ALA A 69 7.74 -0.27 -2.34
CA ALA A 69 7.95 0.51 -1.12
C ALA A 69 8.97 1.63 -1.30
N LYS A 70 10.13 1.34 -1.92
CA LYS A 70 11.16 2.34 -2.24
C LYS A 70 10.64 3.42 -3.18
N ASN A 71 9.77 3.06 -4.13
CA ASN A 71 9.17 4.04 -5.03
C ASN A 71 8.23 4.98 -4.28
N LEU A 72 7.47 4.50 -3.28
CA LEU A 72 6.65 5.34 -2.41
C LEU A 72 7.51 6.25 -1.52
N GLU A 73 8.58 5.73 -0.92
CA GLU A 73 9.54 6.51 -0.13
C GLU A 73 10.14 7.65 -0.97
N LYS A 74 10.66 7.33 -2.17
CA LYS A 74 11.21 8.33 -3.11
C LYS A 74 10.17 9.37 -3.54
N ALA A 75 8.90 8.99 -3.66
CA ALA A 75 7.81 9.89 -4.00
C ALA A 75 7.39 10.79 -2.81
N GLY A 76 7.94 10.57 -1.62
CA GLY A 76 7.76 11.40 -0.44
C GLY A 76 6.76 10.86 0.58
N ALA A 77 6.48 9.55 0.59
CA ALA A 77 5.73 8.93 1.67
C ALA A 77 6.54 8.95 2.98
N ASP A 78 5.92 9.41 4.07
CA ASP A 78 6.54 9.37 5.40
C ASP A 78 6.41 7.99 6.06
N PHE A 79 5.37 7.23 5.69
CA PHE A 79 5.13 5.88 6.17
C PHE A 79 4.30 5.09 5.15
N ILE A 80 4.31 3.77 5.25
CA ILE A 80 3.65 2.86 4.30
C ILE A 80 2.60 2.00 5.00
N VAL A 81 1.46 1.82 4.34
CA VAL A 81 0.40 0.87 4.70
C VAL A 81 0.19 -0.13 3.56
N ILE A 82 -0.15 -1.37 3.90
CA ILE A 82 -0.31 -2.48 2.95
C ILE A 82 -1.71 -3.09 3.12
N PRO A 83 -2.67 -2.90 2.19
CA PRO A 83 -4.00 -3.50 2.25
C PRO A 83 -3.98 -4.97 1.80
N CYS A 84 -3.15 -5.81 2.43
CA CYS A 84 -3.04 -7.23 2.11
C CYS A 84 -2.50 -8.03 3.30
N ASN A 85 -3.36 -8.84 3.93
CA ASN A 85 -2.97 -9.63 5.10
C ASN A 85 -1.83 -10.61 4.77
N THR A 86 -1.94 -11.35 3.66
CA THR A 86 -0.92 -12.35 3.27
C THR A 86 0.45 -11.73 2.99
N ALA A 87 0.52 -10.46 2.56
CA ALA A 87 1.79 -9.78 2.31
C ALA A 87 2.58 -9.50 3.60
N HIS A 88 1.91 -9.47 4.76
CA HIS A 88 2.59 -9.26 6.05
C HIS A 88 3.45 -10.46 6.49
N PHE A 89 3.31 -11.62 5.83
CA PHE A 89 4.21 -12.76 6.01
C PHE A 89 5.69 -12.39 5.80
N TRP A 90 5.98 -11.40 4.96
CA TRP A 90 7.35 -10.96 4.66
C TRP A 90 7.83 -9.76 5.50
N LEU A 91 7.10 -9.36 6.55
CA LEU A 91 7.49 -8.29 7.47
C LEU A 91 8.08 -8.81 8.78
N SER A 92 8.18 -10.13 8.92
CA SER A 92 8.67 -10.83 10.12
C SER A 92 10.16 -11.14 10.01
#